data_AF-A0A1Z4NI62-F1
#
_entry.id   AF-A0A1Z4NI62-F1
#
_cell.length_a   1.000
_cell.length_b   1.000
_cell.length_c   1.000
_cell.angle_alpha   90.00
_cell.angle_beta   90.00
_cell.angle_gamma   90.00
#
_symmetry.space_group_name_H-M   'P 1'
#
loop_
_entity.id
_entity.type
_entity.pdbx_description
1 polymer ?
#
loop_
_entity_poly.entity_id
_entity_poly.type
_entity_poly.pdbx_seq_one_letter_code
_entity_poly.pdbx_strand_id
1 'polypeptide(L)'
;MYTLIGFAIIGIPWATLSKIDETGTARGRIEPKGATHKLDSLAGGSVKTVNIKEGDRVKAGQVLLELESDILQTELQQTQSKLEGLQNRRSQLELLQNQLQLSIGVLEQQNQSQASEKLAQVSQAQQNLDTKQSTYNLQKLEREAQLLQVQQQINTAINEQKAASSRLEIDTKQVERFSKLVEDGAVSATQIDELKKQQQESKRLYERATSDITQAKYRLTEEQNRSQATINQLQSDIKQAKLRLQEAQSSAQSTIQAGKLAVMKTKEQLKDLQTQITAIRSEIAQTQSQITAIKLQLQKYIVRSPIDGTIFELPVTKPGAVIQPGQRIAQIAPQTSDLVLKAQMPSQDSGFLKVGMPVKVKFDAYPFQEYGIVPGKVTWISPDSKINETPAGNIGTYELEVTLEKRYVQSGNKQVFLTAGQTANAEVIIRQRRVIDFVLDPFKKLQKGGLDM
;
A
#
# COMPACT_ATOMS: atom_id res chain seq x y z
N MET A 1 -10.79 11.37 113.34
CA MET A 1 -12.12 11.22 112.70
C MET A 1 -12.38 12.31 111.65
N TYR A 2 -12.15 13.60 111.94
CA TYR A 2 -12.38 14.71 111.00
C TYR A 2 -11.53 14.71 109.71
N THR A 3 -10.30 14.19 109.75
CA THR A 3 -9.43 14.04 108.56
C THR A 3 -9.94 12.99 107.55
N LEU A 4 -10.54 11.90 108.04
CA LEU A 4 -11.18 10.87 107.21
C LEU A 4 -12.46 11.38 106.54
N ILE A 5 -13.26 12.17 107.26
CA ILE A 5 -14.47 12.79 106.72
C ILE A 5 -14.12 13.84 105.65
N GLY A 6 -13.07 14.65 105.88
CA GLY A 6 -12.56 15.58 104.87
C GLY A 6 -12.03 14.89 103.60
N PHE A 7 -11.31 13.78 103.76
CA PHE A 7 -10.83 12.99 102.61
C PHE A 7 -11.99 12.32 101.85
N ALA A 8 -13.07 11.90 102.52
CA ALA A 8 -14.26 11.39 101.86
C ALA A 8 -15.05 12.50 101.12
N ILE A 9 -15.16 13.70 101.71
CA ILE A 9 -15.84 14.85 101.09
C ILE A 9 -15.10 15.37 99.85
N ILE A 10 -13.77 15.20 99.76
CA ILE A 10 -13.00 15.60 98.58
C ILE A 10 -12.82 14.42 97.61
N GLY A 11 -12.51 13.24 98.14
CA GLY A 11 -12.20 12.04 97.38
C GLY A 11 -13.40 11.43 96.66
N ILE A 12 -14.61 11.47 97.24
CA ILE A 12 -15.81 10.93 96.58
C ILE A 12 -16.27 11.82 95.41
N PRO A 13 -16.36 13.16 95.54
CA PRO A 13 -16.58 14.02 94.38
C PRO A 13 -15.47 13.90 93.34
N TRP A 14 -14.21 13.85 93.76
CA TRP A 14 -13.10 13.69 92.81
C TRP A 14 -13.14 12.34 92.09
N ALA A 15 -13.42 11.24 92.78
CA ALA A 15 -13.52 9.91 92.18
C ALA A 15 -14.80 9.71 91.35
N THR A 16 -15.85 10.49 91.59
CA THR A 16 -17.08 10.48 90.77
C THR A 16 -16.96 11.36 89.53
N LEU A 17 -16.16 12.43 89.56
CA LEU A 17 -15.88 13.28 88.39
C LEU A 17 -14.70 12.77 87.54
N SER A 18 -13.70 12.14 88.16
CA SER A 18 -12.50 11.66 87.46
C SER A 18 -12.80 10.40 86.64
N LYS A 19 -12.37 10.42 85.38
CA LYS A 19 -12.55 9.33 84.41
C LYS A 19 -11.19 8.76 84.02
N ILE A 20 -11.09 7.44 83.98
CA ILE A 20 -9.93 6.70 83.50
C ILE A 20 -10.32 6.03 82.17
N ASP A 21 -9.47 6.20 81.17
CA ASP A 21 -9.61 5.53 79.87
C ASP A 21 -9.25 4.04 80.02
N GLU A 22 -10.18 3.17 79.67
CA GLU A 22 -9.96 1.73 79.49
C GLU A 22 -9.61 1.50 78.01
N THR A 23 -8.39 1.05 77.76
CA THR A 23 -7.84 0.93 76.40
C THR A 23 -7.67 -0.52 75.98
N GLY A 24 -8.07 -0.84 74.75
CA GLY A 24 -7.65 -2.08 74.08
C GLY A 24 -6.39 -1.83 73.28
N THR A 25 -5.47 -2.78 73.30
CA THR A 25 -4.20 -2.64 72.59
C THR A 25 -4.28 -3.33 71.23
N ALA A 26 -4.00 -2.58 70.17
CA ALA A 26 -3.89 -3.10 68.82
C ALA A 26 -2.47 -2.88 68.30
N ARG A 27 -1.78 -3.93 67.88
CA ARG A 27 -0.42 -3.80 67.35
C ARG A 27 -0.44 -3.80 65.83
N GLY A 28 0.28 -2.87 65.21
CA GLY A 28 0.18 -2.62 63.78
C GLY A 28 1.41 -2.03 63.12
N ARG A 29 1.28 -1.77 61.82
CA ARG A 29 2.28 -1.05 61.01
C ARG A 29 1.64 0.03 60.16
N ILE A 30 2.41 1.08 59.86
CA ILE A 30 1.97 2.16 58.98
C ILE A 30 1.94 1.65 57.54
N GLU A 31 0.79 1.77 56.89
CA GLU A 31 0.60 1.50 55.48
C GLU A 31 0.02 2.74 54.76
N PRO A 32 0.31 2.92 53.47
CA PRO A 32 -0.38 3.94 52.68
C PRO A 32 -1.88 3.64 52.60
N LYS A 33 -2.71 4.66 52.79
CA LYS A 33 -4.17 4.63 52.72
C LYS A 33 -4.59 4.52 51.26
N GLY A 34 -5.20 3.39 50.94
CA GLY A 34 -5.60 3.04 49.58
C GLY A 34 -4.87 1.80 49.08
N ALA A 35 -5.35 1.24 47.97
CA ALA A 35 -4.69 0.13 47.34
C ALA A 35 -3.39 0.64 46.68
N THR A 36 -2.25 0.10 47.09
CA THR A 36 -1.02 0.20 46.31
C THR A 36 -1.28 -0.27 44.88
N HIS A 37 -0.70 0.41 43.89
CA HIS A 37 -0.85 -0.01 42.50
C HIS A 37 0.02 -1.22 42.24
N LYS A 38 -0.61 -2.37 41.98
CA LYS A 38 0.09 -3.58 41.55
C LYS A 38 0.49 -3.41 40.10
N LEU A 39 1.75 -3.69 39.79
CA LEU A 39 2.29 -3.68 38.45
C LEU A 39 2.70 -5.11 38.13
N ASP A 40 1.95 -5.72 37.22
CA ASP A 40 2.17 -7.09 36.77
C ASP A 40 2.75 -7.10 35.36
N SER A 41 3.47 -8.16 35.00
CA SER A 41 4.12 -8.24 33.70
C SER A 41 3.11 -8.55 32.60
N LEU A 42 3.12 -7.78 31.51
CA LEU A 42 2.31 -8.07 30.33
C LEU A 42 2.93 -9.14 29.41
N ALA A 43 4.23 -9.41 29.58
CA ALA A 43 4.99 -10.35 28.78
C ALA A 43 5.86 -11.25 29.66
N GLY A 44 6.12 -12.47 29.20
CA GLY A 44 7.04 -13.40 29.87
C GLY A 44 8.42 -13.34 29.22
N GLY A 45 9.49 -13.45 30.01
CA GLY A 45 10.86 -13.37 29.51
C GLY A 45 11.89 -13.33 30.64
N SER A 46 13.17 -13.33 30.26
CA SER A 46 14.26 -13.12 31.21
C SER A 46 14.45 -11.62 31.48
N VAL A 47 14.75 -11.27 32.73
CA VAL A 47 15.07 -9.88 33.09
C VAL A 47 16.43 -9.51 32.52
N LYS A 48 16.47 -8.51 31.64
CA LYS A 48 17.69 -7.93 31.09
C LYS A 48 18.34 -6.96 32.07
N THR A 49 17.55 -6.00 32.55
CA THR A 49 18.00 -4.96 33.47
C THR A 49 16.92 -4.64 34.49
N VAL A 50 17.35 -4.32 35.71
CA VAL A 50 16.50 -3.78 36.78
C VAL A 50 17.09 -2.44 37.17
N ASN A 51 16.34 -1.36 36.94
CA ASN A 51 16.84 0.02 37.07
C ASN A 51 16.45 0.69 38.39
N ILE A 52 15.80 -0.05 39.30
CA ILE A 52 15.19 0.46 40.53
C ILE A 52 15.37 -0.54 41.69
N LYS A 53 15.23 -0.03 42.91
CA LYS A 53 15.26 -0.82 44.15
C LYS A 53 14.02 -0.51 45.00
N GLU A 54 13.74 -1.37 45.97
CA GLU A 54 12.70 -1.09 46.97
C GLU A 54 13.04 0.19 47.74
N GLY A 55 12.03 1.04 47.95
CA GLY A 55 12.19 2.36 48.55
C GLY A 55 12.55 3.49 47.57
N ASP A 56 12.89 3.19 46.32
CA ASP A 56 13.17 4.23 45.32
C ASP A 56 11.89 4.97 44.91
N ARG A 57 12.03 6.28 44.67
CA ARG A 57 10.97 7.12 44.10
C ARG A 57 10.99 7.00 42.58
N VAL A 58 9.82 6.79 42.00
CA VAL A 58 9.63 6.62 40.55
C VAL A 58 8.59 7.59 40.03
N LYS A 59 8.79 8.05 38.79
CA LYS A 59 7.84 8.89 38.06
C LYS A 59 6.99 8.05 37.10
N ALA A 60 5.79 8.53 36.79
CA ALA A 60 4.97 7.95 35.73
C ALA A 60 5.76 7.93 34.40
N GLY A 61 5.74 6.78 33.72
CA GLY A 61 6.48 6.52 32.47
C GLY A 61 7.95 6.11 32.66
N GLN A 62 8.52 6.20 33.87
CA GLN A 62 9.88 5.77 34.15
C GLN A 62 10.03 4.26 33.93
N VAL A 63 11.08 3.86 33.23
CA VAL A 63 11.42 2.44 33.03
C VAL A 63 11.89 1.85 34.36
N LEU A 64 11.24 0.78 34.80
CA LEU A 64 11.55 0.10 36.04
C LEU A 64 12.44 -1.13 35.78
N LEU A 65 12.03 -1.94 34.81
CA LEU A 65 12.80 -3.08 34.33
C LEU A 65 12.57 -3.30 32.84
N GLU A 66 13.54 -3.97 32.23
CA GLU A 66 13.47 -4.41 30.83
C GLU A 66 13.59 -5.93 30.79
N LEU A 67 12.65 -6.54 30.08
CA LEU A 67 12.67 -7.96 29.75
C LEU A 67 13.29 -8.13 28.37
N GLU A 68 13.95 -9.26 28.17
CA GLU A 68 14.47 -9.66 26.87
C GLU A 68 13.70 -10.86 26.32
N SER A 69 13.55 -10.87 25.01
CA SER A 69 13.03 -12.01 24.25
C SER A 69 13.88 -12.20 23.01
N ASP A 70 14.75 -13.21 23.07
CA ASP A 70 15.58 -13.61 21.93
C ASP A 70 14.72 -14.01 20.73
N ILE A 71 13.54 -14.59 20.99
CA ILE A 71 12.59 -15.04 19.98
C ILE A 71 12.06 -13.84 19.18
N LEU A 72 11.52 -12.82 19.85
CA LEU A 72 10.95 -11.66 19.17
C LEU A 72 12.02 -10.79 18.50
N GLN A 73 13.23 -10.71 19.08
CA GLN A 73 14.35 -10.04 18.42
C GLN A 73 14.79 -10.78 17.15
N THR A 74 14.89 -12.11 17.21
CA THR A 74 15.22 -12.94 16.05
C THR A 74 14.13 -12.83 14.97
N GLU A 75 12.87 -12.88 15.36
CA GLU A 75 11.73 -12.72 14.44
C GLU A 75 11.72 -11.33 13.79
N LEU A 76 12.01 -10.27 14.56
CA LEU A 76 12.16 -8.92 14.03
C LEU A 76 13.30 -8.85 13.00
N GLN A 77 14.47 -9.40 13.32
CA GLN A 77 15.61 -9.41 12.43
C GLN A 77 15.32 -10.18 11.14
N GLN A 78 14.75 -11.39 11.23
CA GLN A 78 14.35 -12.19 10.07
C GLN A 78 13.34 -11.46 9.19
N THR A 79 12.34 -10.81 9.81
CA THR A 79 11.32 -10.04 9.08
C THR A 79 11.91 -8.79 8.43
N GLN A 80 12.89 -8.14 9.05
CA GLN A 80 13.65 -7.02 8.47
C GLN A 80 14.50 -7.47 7.27
N SER A 81 15.24 -8.58 7.38
CA SER A 81 15.99 -9.15 6.26
C SER A 81 15.07 -9.53 5.09
N LYS A 82 13.87 -10.06 5.40
CA LYS A 82 12.85 -10.33 4.38
C LYS A 82 12.38 -9.04 3.70
N LEU A 83 12.13 -7.97 4.47
CA LEU A 83 11.76 -6.66 3.92
C LEU A 83 12.86 -6.12 2.98
N GLU A 84 14.12 -6.20 3.39
CA GLU A 84 15.26 -5.78 2.57
C GLU A 84 15.34 -6.58 1.26
N GLY A 85 15.17 -7.90 1.32
CA GLY A 85 15.11 -8.76 0.14
C GLY A 85 13.98 -8.37 -0.82
N LEU A 86 12.78 -8.08 -0.30
CA LEU A 86 11.65 -7.60 -1.11
C LEU A 86 11.91 -6.22 -1.72
N GLN A 87 12.54 -5.30 -0.99
CA GLN A 87 12.91 -3.98 -1.49
C GLN A 87 13.93 -4.08 -2.63
N ASN A 88 14.97 -4.91 -2.47
CA ASN A 88 15.96 -5.17 -3.51
C ASN A 88 15.31 -5.76 -4.77
N ARG A 89 14.41 -6.74 -4.60
CA ARG A 89 13.66 -7.32 -5.72
C ARG A 89 12.79 -6.28 -6.41
N ARG A 90 12.10 -5.40 -5.67
CA ARG A 90 11.33 -4.29 -6.25
C ARG A 90 12.21 -3.38 -7.09
N SER A 91 13.36 -2.95 -6.57
CA SER A 91 14.28 -2.07 -7.30
C SER A 91 14.82 -2.70 -8.58
N GLN A 92 15.10 -4.01 -8.57
CA GLN A 92 15.48 -4.75 -9.79
C GLN A 92 14.36 -4.76 -10.83
N LEU A 93 13.11 -4.99 -10.42
CA LEU A 93 11.97 -4.95 -11.35
C LEU A 93 11.69 -3.54 -11.86
N GLU A 94 11.84 -2.50 -11.03
CA GLU A 94 11.69 -1.09 -11.45
C GLU A 94 12.77 -0.69 -12.48
N LEU A 95 14.00 -1.19 -12.34
CA LEU A 95 15.03 -1.02 -13.36
C LEU A 95 14.66 -1.70 -14.68
N LEU A 96 14.21 -2.96 -14.62
CA LEU A 96 13.75 -3.70 -15.80
C LEU A 96 12.56 -3.01 -16.48
N GLN A 97 11.64 -2.43 -15.69
CA GLN A 97 10.51 -1.65 -16.18
C GLN A 97 10.97 -0.44 -16.98
N ASN A 98 11.92 0.32 -16.45
CA ASN A 98 12.48 1.49 -17.13
C ASN A 98 13.20 1.08 -18.43
N GLN A 99 13.97 -0.03 -18.40
CA GLN A 99 14.61 -0.56 -19.60
C GLN A 99 13.59 -0.96 -20.68
N LEU A 100 12.48 -1.61 -20.30
CA LEU A 100 11.40 -1.96 -21.22
C LEU A 100 10.66 -0.74 -21.77
N GLN A 101 10.47 0.31 -20.97
CA GLN A 101 9.86 1.55 -21.46
C GLN A 101 10.74 2.23 -22.51
N LEU A 102 12.05 2.29 -22.28
CA LEU A 102 13.01 2.82 -23.26
C LEU A 102 13.02 1.97 -24.53
N SER A 103 13.01 0.64 -24.39
CA SER A 103 13.02 -0.25 -25.56
C SER A 103 11.74 -0.14 -26.40
N ILE A 104 10.58 0.09 -25.77
CA ILE A 104 9.32 0.40 -26.48
C ILE A 104 9.47 1.68 -27.30
N GLY A 105 10.02 2.75 -26.72
CA GLY A 105 10.22 4.02 -27.44
C GLY A 105 11.13 3.87 -28.66
N VAL A 106 12.25 3.16 -28.50
CA VAL A 106 13.17 2.85 -29.62
C VAL A 106 12.49 1.99 -30.68
N LEU A 107 11.72 0.98 -30.27
CA LEU A 107 11.01 0.09 -31.18
C LEU A 107 9.91 0.83 -31.95
N GLU A 108 9.16 1.72 -31.30
CA GLU A 108 8.14 2.56 -31.96
C GLU A 108 8.78 3.50 -33.00
N GLN A 109 9.90 4.13 -32.66
CA GLN A 109 10.65 4.97 -33.60
C GLN A 109 11.18 4.17 -34.79
N GLN A 110 11.76 2.98 -34.55
CA GLN A 110 12.24 2.10 -35.61
C GLN A 110 11.09 1.64 -36.53
N ASN A 111 9.96 1.26 -35.95
CA ASN A 111 8.77 0.86 -36.71
C ASN A 111 8.22 2.02 -37.54
N GLN A 112 8.21 3.24 -37.01
CA GLN A 112 7.79 4.43 -37.78
C GLN A 112 8.73 4.69 -38.96
N SER A 113 10.05 4.55 -38.76
CA SER A 113 11.04 4.67 -39.83
C SER A 113 10.82 3.61 -40.92
N GLN A 114 10.67 2.34 -40.54
CA GLN A 114 10.42 1.24 -41.48
C GLN A 114 9.09 1.38 -42.22
N ALA A 115 8.03 1.80 -41.51
CA ALA A 115 6.74 2.08 -42.12
C ALA A 115 6.84 3.21 -43.17
N SER A 116 7.54 4.29 -42.84
CA SER A 116 7.75 5.42 -43.74
C SER A 116 8.54 5.02 -44.98
N GLU A 117 9.59 4.20 -44.82
CA GLU A 117 10.36 3.64 -45.94
C GLU A 117 9.48 2.79 -46.86
N LYS A 118 8.66 1.89 -46.29
CA LYS A 118 7.75 1.04 -47.06
C LYS A 118 6.66 1.84 -47.76
N LEU A 119 6.11 2.87 -47.12
CA LEU A 119 5.15 3.78 -47.74
C LEU A 119 5.77 4.58 -48.89
N ALA A 120 7.04 4.99 -48.78
CA ALA A 120 7.77 5.61 -49.88
C ALA A 120 7.93 4.64 -51.07
N GLN A 121 8.21 3.36 -50.83
CA GLN A 121 8.25 2.33 -51.88
C GLN A 121 6.89 2.16 -52.58
N VAL A 122 5.78 2.18 -51.82
CA VAL A 122 4.42 2.15 -52.37
C VAL A 122 4.15 3.39 -53.23
N SER A 123 4.51 4.57 -52.73
CA SER A 123 4.33 5.83 -53.48
C SER A 123 5.14 5.83 -54.79
N GLN A 124 6.37 5.32 -54.76
CA GLN A 124 7.21 5.18 -55.96
C GLN A 124 6.60 4.19 -56.97
N ALA A 125 6.07 3.06 -56.50
CA ALA A 125 5.41 2.07 -57.35
C ALA A 125 4.12 2.64 -57.97
N GLN A 126 3.36 3.44 -57.22
CA GLN A 126 2.18 4.14 -57.71
C GLN A 126 2.55 5.15 -58.81
N GLN A 127 3.54 6.00 -58.58
CA GLN A 127 4.00 6.98 -59.56
C GLN A 127 4.47 6.31 -60.87
N ASN A 128 5.15 5.16 -60.76
CA ASN A 128 5.55 4.37 -61.92
C ASN A 128 4.34 3.84 -62.70
N LEU A 129 3.33 3.31 -62.01
CA LEU A 129 2.08 2.87 -62.63
C LEU A 129 1.38 4.03 -63.36
N ASP A 130 1.27 5.19 -62.71
CA ASP A 130 0.62 6.39 -63.28
C ASP A 130 1.37 6.88 -64.53
N THR A 131 2.71 6.84 -64.49
CA THR A 131 3.57 7.18 -65.64
C THR A 131 3.35 6.22 -66.81
N LYS A 132 3.26 4.91 -66.54
CA LYS A 132 3.01 3.88 -67.55
C LYS A 132 1.60 4.01 -68.16
N GLN A 133 0.59 4.32 -67.35
CA GLN A 133 -0.77 4.59 -67.83
C GLN A 133 -0.82 5.85 -68.70
N SER A 134 -0.15 6.91 -68.29
CA SER A 134 -0.06 8.15 -69.08
C SER A 134 0.63 7.92 -70.42
N THR A 135 1.74 7.17 -70.41
CA THR A 135 2.47 6.78 -71.63
C THR A 135 1.61 5.93 -72.56
N TYR A 136 0.85 4.98 -72.01
CA TYR A 136 -0.09 4.16 -72.77
C TYR A 136 -1.16 5.00 -73.47
N ASN A 137 -1.78 5.93 -72.73
CA ASN A 137 -2.81 6.80 -73.30
C ASN A 137 -2.25 7.67 -74.44
N LEU A 138 -1.06 8.24 -74.24
CA LEU A 138 -0.39 9.05 -75.25
C LEU A 138 -0.04 8.24 -76.51
N GLN A 139 0.62 7.08 -76.34
CA GLN A 139 0.99 6.24 -77.48
C GLN A 139 -0.23 5.69 -78.21
N LYS A 140 -1.30 5.34 -77.50
CA LYS A 140 -2.56 4.92 -78.13
C LYS A 140 -3.09 5.99 -79.07
N LEU A 141 -3.17 7.24 -78.61
CA LEU A 141 -3.61 8.37 -79.44
C LEU A 141 -2.68 8.61 -80.63
N GLU A 142 -1.36 8.51 -80.43
CA GLU A 142 -0.38 8.66 -81.51
C GLU A 142 -0.55 7.58 -82.59
N ARG A 143 -0.75 6.32 -82.19
CA ARG A 143 -1.00 5.21 -83.13
C ARG A 143 -2.33 5.37 -83.86
N GLU A 144 -3.38 5.80 -83.17
CA GLU A 144 -4.67 6.10 -83.79
C GLU A 144 -4.55 7.20 -84.85
N ALA A 145 -3.79 8.27 -84.57
CA ALA A 145 -3.50 9.32 -85.54
C ALA A 145 -2.72 8.83 -86.76
N GLN A 146 -1.71 7.96 -86.57
CA GLN A 146 -0.95 7.33 -87.65
C GLN A 146 -1.84 6.46 -88.55
N LEU A 147 -2.72 5.65 -87.96
CA LEU A 147 -3.68 4.84 -88.71
C LEU A 147 -4.63 5.70 -89.55
N LEU A 148 -5.14 6.79 -88.98
CA LEU A 148 -5.97 7.75 -89.72
C LEU A 148 -5.21 8.39 -90.90
N GLN A 149 -3.93 8.72 -90.71
CA GLN A 149 -3.08 9.26 -91.78
C GLN A 149 -2.90 8.26 -92.93
N VAL A 150 -2.63 6.98 -92.62
CA VAL A 150 -2.50 5.93 -93.65
C VAL A 150 -3.83 5.67 -94.34
N GLN A 151 -4.95 5.69 -93.60
CA GLN A 151 -6.28 5.57 -94.17
C GLN A 151 -6.59 6.69 -95.16
N GLN A 152 -6.15 7.92 -94.86
CA GLN A 152 -6.30 9.07 -95.76
C GLN A 152 -5.46 8.90 -97.05
N GLN A 153 -4.28 8.29 -96.97
CA GLN A 153 -3.47 7.95 -98.15
C GLN A 153 -4.17 6.92 -99.03
N ILE A 154 -4.79 5.89 -98.42
CA ILE A 154 -5.61 4.92 -99.17
C ILE A 154 -6.77 5.61 -99.88
N ASN A 155 -7.49 6.49 -99.20
CA ASN A 155 -8.59 7.24 -99.82
C ASN A 155 -8.12 8.08 -101.02
N THR A 156 -6.93 8.66 -100.92
CA THR A 156 -6.31 9.42 -102.02
C THR A 156 -5.98 8.50 -103.21
N ALA A 157 -5.35 7.35 -102.97
CA ALA A 157 -5.06 6.36 -104.01
C ALA A 157 -6.33 5.80 -104.67
N ILE A 158 -7.40 5.60 -103.91
CA ILE A 158 -8.72 5.20 -104.43
C ILE A 158 -9.28 6.27 -105.37
N ASN A 159 -9.18 7.55 -104.99
CA ASN A 159 -9.64 8.65 -105.84
C ASN A 159 -8.83 8.76 -107.14
N GLU A 160 -7.51 8.57 -107.07
CA GLU A 160 -6.62 8.54 -108.24
C GLU A 160 -6.93 7.37 -109.17
N GLN A 161 -7.14 6.17 -108.62
CA GLN A 161 -7.53 5.00 -109.41
C GLN A 161 -8.88 5.20 -110.09
N LYS A 162 -9.85 5.80 -109.41
CA LYS A 162 -11.16 6.14 -109.97
C LYS A 162 -11.03 7.14 -111.13
N ALA A 163 -10.17 8.15 -110.99
CA ALA A 163 -9.89 9.09 -112.07
C ALA A 163 -9.22 8.39 -113.27
N ALA A 164 -8.24 7.51 -113.00
CA ALA A 164 -7.56 6.72 -114.03
C ALA A 164 -8.50 5.72 -114.74
N SER A 165 -9.42 5.08 -114.01
CA SER A 165 -10.41 4.16 -114.59
C SER A 165 -11.38 4.89 -115.50
N SER A 166 -11.88 6.06 -115.08
CA SER A 166 -12.75 6.88 -115.93
C SER A 166 -12.03 7.34 -117.20
N ARG A 167 -10.75 7.69 -117.12
CA ARG A 167 -9.96 8.06 -118.31
C ARG A 167 -9.75 6.88 -119.26
N LEU A 168 -9.37 5.71 -118.75
CA LEU A 168 -9.23 4.50 -119.56
C LEU A 168 -10.55 4.11 -120.26
N GLU A 169 -11.69 4.26 -119.58
CA GLU A 169 -13.00 4.01 -120.17
C GLU A 169 -13.28 4.95 -121.35
N ILE A 170 -12.99 6.25 -121.20
CA ILE A 170 -13.14 7.25 -122.27
C ILE A 170 -12.24 6.89 -123.46
N ASP A 171 -10.96 6.62 -123.22
CA ASP A 171 -9.99 6.31 -124.28
C ASP A 171 -10.36 5.02 -125.01
N THR A 172 -10.84 4.01 -124.27
CA THR A 172 -11.31 2.73 -124.85
C THR A 172 -12.51 2.93 -125.76
N LYS A 173 -13.51 3.70 -125.33
CA LYS A 173 -14.68 4.03 -126.16
C LYS A 173 -14.29 4.83 -127.40
N GLN A 174 -13.28 5.70 -127.32
CA GLN A 174 -12.76 6.42 -128.48
C GLN A 174 -12.10 5.47 -129.49
N VAL A 175 -11.23 4.57 -129.03
CA VAL A 175 -10.61 3.56 -129.91
C VAL A 175 -11.68 2.71 -130.60
N GLU A 176 -12.68 2.21 -129.87
CA GLU A 176 -13.79 1.43 -130.44
C GLU A 176 -14.57 2.20 -131.51
N ARG A 177 -14.90 3.47 -131.23
CA ARG A 177 -15.64 4.32 -132.16
C ARG A 177 -14.84 4.60 -133.43
N PHE A 178 -13.56 4.94 -133.31
CA PHE A 178 -12.71 5.24 -134.45
C PHE A 178 -12.29 3.98 -135.22
N SER A 179 -12.22 2.81 -134.59
CA SER A 179 -12.02 1.51 -135.26
C SER A 179 -13.05 1.27 -136.35
N LYS A 180 -14.34 1.48 -136.02
CA LYS A 180 -15.44 1.37 -136.99
C LYS A 180 -15.29 2.38 -138.13
N LEU A 181 -14.89 3.61 -137.82
CA LEU A 181 -14.69 4.65 -138.83
C LEU A 181 -13.52 4.35 -139.79
N VAL A 182 -12.47 3.64 -139.36
CA VAL A 182 -11.38 3.20 -140.26
C VAL A 182 -11.83 2.06 -141.16
N GLU A 183 -12.61 1.11 -140.64
CA GLU A 183 -13.23 0.04 -141.45
C GLU A 183 -14.12 0.63 -142.55
N ASP A 184 -14.81 1.73 -142.26
CA ASP A 184 -15.64 2.49 -143.21
C ASP A 184 -14.81 3.43 -144.12
N GLY A 185 -13.49 3.52 -143.96
CA GLY A 185 -12.58 4.37 -144.74
C GLY A 185 -12.64 5.88 -144.42
N ALA A 186 -13.33 6.27 -143.35
CA ALA A 186 -13.62 7.67 -143.00
C ALA A 186 -12.48 8.39 -142.24
N VAL A 187 -11.51 7.66 -141.68
CA VAL A 187 -10.37 8.23 -140.94
C VAL A 187 -9.06 7.45 -141.22
N SER A 188 -7.90 8.06 -140.95
CA SER A 188 -6.58 7.46 -141.21
C SER A 188 -6.23 6.37 -140.19
N ALA A 189 -5.58 5.29 -140.66
CA ALA A 189 -5.03 4.24 -139.80
C ALA A 189 -4.05 4.79 -138.73
N THR A 190 -3.28 5.83 -139.07
CA THR A 190 -2.34 6.49 -138.13
C THR A 190 -3.05 7.12 -136.93
N GLN A 191 -4.28 7.61 -137.11
CA GLN A 191 -5.05 8.27 -136.07
C GLN A 191 -5.58 7.25 -135.04
N ILE A 192 -5.89 6.03 -135.49
CA ILE A 192 -6.17 4.91 -134.59
C ILE A 192 -4.92 4.52 -133.78
N ASP A 193 -3.75 4.46 -134.41
CA ASP A 193 -2.53 4.04 -133.72
C ASP A 193 -2.15 5.01 -132.59
N GLU A 194 -2.37 6.32 -132.80
CA GLU A 194 -2.23 7.33 -131.75
C GLU A 194 -3.23 7.13 -130.60
N LEU A 195 -4.52 6.89 -130.90
CA LEU A 195 -5.54 6.62 -129.88
C LEU A 195 -5.27 5.32 -129.12
N LYS A 196 -4.79 4.28 -129.79
CA LYS A 196 -4.35 3.02 -129.16
C LYS A 196 -3.17 3.25 -128.22
N LYS A 197 -2.19 4.09 -128.62
CA LYS A 197 -1.07 4.48 -127.75
C LYS A 197 -1.57 5.25 -126.51
N GLN A 198 -2.51 6.17 -126.66
CA GLN A 198 -3.13 6.89 -125.55
C GLN A 198 -3.90 5.95 -124.60
N GLN A 199 -4.69 5.03 -125.14
CA GLN A 199 -5.39 4.00 -124.36
C GLN A 199 -4.40 3.10 -123.61
N GLN A 200 -3.29 2.70 -124.24
CA GLN A 200 -2.25 1.92 -123.57
C GLN A 200 -1.61 2.69 -122.41
N GLU A 201 -1.42 4.01 -122.58
CA GLU A 201 -0.94 4.88 -121.51
C GLU A 201 -1.94 5.00 -120.35
N SER A 202 -3.23 5.21 -120.63
CA SER A 202 -4.26 5.27 -119.58
C SER A 202 -4.46 3.92 -118.89
N LYS A 203 -4.30 2.80 -119.61
CA LYS A 203 -4.29 1.45 -119.02
C LYS A 203 -3.12 1.29 -118.04
N ARG A 204 -1.91 1.68 -118.44
CA ARG A 204 -0.73 1.66 -117.58
C ARG A 204 -0.93 2.53 -116.33
N LEU A 205 -1.56 3.70 -116.48
CA LEU A 205 -1.87 4.59 -115.34
C LEU A 205 -2.88 3.94 -114.38
N TYR A 206 -3.92 3.30 -114.89
CA TYR A 206 -4.90 2.57 -114.08
C TYR A 206 -4.28 1.36 -113.34
N GLU A 207 -3.44 0.58 -114.03
CA GLU A 207 -2.72 -0.55 -113.42
C GLU A 207 -1.77 -0.07 -112.32
N ARG A 208 -1.07 1.05 -112.55
CA ARG A 208 -0.22 1.70 -111.54
C ARG A 208 -1.05 2.14 -110.33
N ALA A 209 -2.13 2.88 -110.53
CA ALA A 209 -2.99 3.34 -109.42
C ALA A 209 -3.60 2.16 -108.63
N THR A 210 -3.91 1.05 -109.29
CA THR A 210 -4.37 -0.18 -108.63
C THR A 210 -3.26 -0.83 -107.79
N SER A 211 -2.03 -0.83 -108.28
CA SER A 211 -0.85 -1.25 -107.51
C SER A 211 -0.63 -0.34 -106.30
N ASP A 212 -0.78 0.97 -106.47
CA ASP A 212 -0.61 1.97 -105.40
C ASP A 212 -1.64 1.78 -104.27
N ILE A 213 -2.91 1.47 -104.60
CA ILE A 213 -3.92 1.06 -103.60
C ILE A 213 -3.49 -0.19 -102.85
N THR A 214 -2.99 -1.19 -103.58
CA THR A 214 -2.59 -2.48 -103.01
C THR A 214 -1.43 -2.28 -102.02
N GLN A 215 -0.42 -1.49 -102.41
CA GLN A 215 0.67 -1.10 -101.52
C GLN A 215 0.19 -0.30 -100.31
N ALA A 216 -0.75 0.64 -100.50
CA ALA A 216 -1.32 1.42 -99.41
C ALA A 216 -2.10 0.54 -98.41
N LYS A 217 -2.83 -0.47 -98.89
CA LYS A 217 -3.49 -1.47 -98.03
C LYS A 217 -2.49 -2.31 -97.25
N TYR A 218 -1.39 -2.74 -97.87
CA TYR A 218 -0.33 -3.46 -97.15
C TYR A 218 0.29 -2.61 -96.03
N ARG A 219 0.57 -1.32 -96.31
CA ARG A 219 1.05 -0.37 -95.29
C ARG A 219 0.07 -0.21 -94.13
N LEU A 220 -1.24 -0.18 -94.39
CA LEU A 220 -2.24 -0.13 -93.33
C LEU A 220 -2.20 -1.38 -92.45
N THR A 221 -2.15 -2.57 -93.04
CA THR A 221 -2.06 -3.83 -92.28
C THR A 221 -0.79 -3.89 -91.44
N GLU A 222 0.35 -3.44 -91.98
CA GLU A 222 1.62 -3.36 -91.25
C GLU A 222 1.52 -2.41 -90.05
N GLU A 223 1.00 -1.20 -90.25
CA GLU A 223 0.82 -0.23 -89.17
C GLU A 223 -0.23 -0.68 -88.13
N GLN A 224 -1.27 -1.41 -88.55
CA GLN A 224 -2.23 -2.03 -87.63
C GLN A 224 -1.54 -3.08 -86.74
N ASN A 225 -0.74 -3.97 -87.33
CA ASN A 225 -0.01 -4.99 -86.59
C ASN A 225 1.00 -4.37 -85.63
N ARG A 226 1.71 -3.33 -86.09
CA ARG A 226 2.67 -2.58 -85.27
C ARG A 226 2.00 -1.87 -84.10
N SER A 227 0.85 -1.23 -84.34
CA SER A 227 0.02 -0.61 -83.31
C SER A 227 -0.42 -1.65 -82.28
N GLN A 228 -0.98 -2.78 -82.73
CA GLN A 228 -1.45 -3.84 -81.83
C GLN A 228 -0.32 -4.42 -80.99
N ALA A 229 0.85 -4.67 -81.59
CA ALA A 229 2.02 -5.15 -80.86
C ALA A 229 2.47 -4.16 -79.78
N THR A 230 2.50 -2.86 -80.11
CA THR A 230 2.87 -1.79 -79.18
C THR A 230 1.87 -1.69 -78.01
N ILE A 231 0.56 -1.70 -78.31
CA ILE A 231 -0.50 -1.67 -77.31
C ILE A 231 -0.44 -2.88 -76.38
N ASN A 232 -0.25 -4.09 -76.92
CA ASN A 232 -0.09 -5.30 -76.13
C ASN A 232 1.12 -5.23 -75.19
N GLN A 233 2.25 -4.71 -75.68
CA GLN A 233 3.45 -4.53 -74.87
C GLN A 233 3.19 -3.54 -73.71
N LEU A 234 2.59 -2.39 -73.98
CA LEU A 234 2.29 -1.39 -72.95
C LEU A 234 1.28 -1.88 -71.93
N GLN A 235 0.28 -2.67 -72.35
CA GLN A 235 -0.66 -3.32 -71.42
C GLN A 235 0.05 -4.32 -70.51
N SER A 236 1.02 -5.07 -71.04
CA SER A 236 1.86 -5.96 -70.25
C SER A 236 2.69 -5.20 -69.22
N ASP A 237 3.33 -4.09 -69.62
CA ASP A 237 4.07 -3.19 -68.74
C ASP A 237 3.18 -2.64 -67.60
N ILE A 238 1.96 -2.19 -67.91
CA ILE A 238 0.99 -1.73 -66.90
C ILE A 238 0.60 -2.86 -65.95
N LYS A 239 0.35 -4.06 -66.47
CA LYS A 239 0.02 -5.24 -65.65
C LYS A 239 1.17 -5.56 -64.68
N GLN A 240 2.42 -5.52 -65.15
CA GLN A 240 3.59 -5.72 -64.30
C GLN A 240 3.73 -4.61 -63.25
N ALA A 241 3.54 -3.34 -63.62
CA ALA A 241 3.58 -2.23 -62.69
C ALA A 241 2.49 -2.35 -61.60
N LYS A 242 1.27 -2.79 -61.97
CA LYS A 242 0.17 -3.04 -61.03
C LYS A 242 0.49 -4.17 -60.04
N LEU A 243 1.10 -5.25 -60.51
CA LEU A 243 1.54 -6.35 -59.64
C LEU A 243 2.62 -5.88 -58.65
N ARG A 244 3.59 -5.09 -59.10
CA ARG A 244 4.62 -4.49 -58.23
C ARG A 244 4.03 -3.56 -57.17
N LEU A 245 3.03 -2.77 -57.54
CA LEU A 245 2.30 -1.92 -56.59
C LEU A 245 1.58 -2.77 -55.53
N GLN A 246 0.89 -3.82 -55.94
CA GLN A 246 0.19 -4.72 -55.01
C GLN A 246 1.18 -5.42 -54.05
N GLU A 247 2.33 -5.86 -54.56
CA GLU A 247 3.40 -6.44 -53.76
C GLU A 247 3.96 -5.45 -52.74
N ALA A 248 4.25 -4.21 -53.17
CA ALA A 248 4.70 -3.14 -52.29
C ALA A 248 3.68 -2.81 -51.20
N GLN A 249 2.38 -2.75 -51.55
CA GLN A 249 1.29 -2.52 -50.58
C GLN A 249 1.20 -3.64 -49.55
N SER A 250 1.27 -4.90 -50.01
CA SER A 250 1.20 -6.08 -49.14
C SER A 250 2.41 -6.14 -48.20
N SER A 251 3.60 -5.84 -48.71
CA SER A 251 4.83 -5.73 -47.93
C SER A 251 4.77 -4.59 -46.90
N ALA A 252 4.23 -3.43 -47.27
CA ALA A 252 4.06 -2.32 -46.34
C ALA A 252 3.08 -2.69 -45.21
N GLN A 253 1.94 -3.27 -45.56
CA GLN A 253 0.93 -3.69 -44.59
C GLN A 253 1.47 -4.75 -43.62
N SER A 254 2.17 -5.77 -44.12
CA SER A 254 2.75 -6.81 -43.28
C SER A 254 3.82 -6.25 -42.34
N THR A 255 4.68 -5.35 -42.82
CA THR A 255 5.72 -4.69 -42.00
C THR A 255 5.09 -3.84 -40.90
N ILE A 256 4.08 -3.03 -41.23
CA ILE A 256 3.37 -2.19 -40.25
C ILE A 256 2.67 -3.04 -39.18
N GLN A 257 2.01 -4.14 -39.60
CA GLN A 257 1.33 -5.05 -38.67
C GLN A 257 2.33 -5.78 -37.77
N ALA A 258 3.45 -6.27 -38.32
CA ALA A 258 4.50 -6.92 -37.56
C ALA A 258 5.11 -5.97 -36.52
N GLY A 259 5.41 -4.73 -36.92
CA GLY A 259 5.91 -3.69 -36.00
C GLY A 259 4.91 -3.38 -34.88
N LYS A 260 3.62 -3.19 -35.22
CA LYS A 260 2.56 -2.97 -34.23
C LYS A 260 2.44 -4.14 -33.25
N LEU A 261 2.49 -5.38 -33.73
CA LEU A 261 2.42 -6.58 -32.91
C LEU A 261 3.63 -6.69 -31.96
N ALA A 262 4.83 -6.39 -32.46
CA ALA A 262 6.04 -6.39 -31.64
C ALA A 262 5.92 -5.39 -30.46
N VAL A 263 5.47 -4.16 -30.74
CA VAL A 263 5.21 -3.15 -29.69
C VAL A 263 4.14 -3.63 -28.71
N MET A 264 3.07 -4.24 -29.21
CA MET A 264 1.98 -4.73 -28.37
C MET A 264 2.46 -5.83 -27.41
N LYS A 265 3.28 -6.76 -27.89
CA LYS A 265 3.90 -7.82 -27.09
C LYS A 265 4.81 -7.25 -25.99
N THR A 266 5.63 -6.25 -26.30
CA THR A 266 6.48 -5.61 -25.29
C THR A 266 5.66 -4.79 -24.28
N LYS A 267 4.57 -4.14 -24.72
CA LYS A 267 3.62 -3.47 -23.81
C LYS A 267 2.91 -4.47 -22.88
N GLU A 268 2.58 -5.65 -23.36
CA GLU A 268 2.03 -6.72 -22.53
C GLU A 268 3.04 -7.19 -21.47
N GLN A 269 4.30 -7.41 -21.85
CA GLN A 269 5.38 -7.72 -20.90
C GLN A 269 5.56 -6.62 -19.85
N LEU A 270 5.46 -5.35 -20.25
CA LEU A 270 5.52 -4.22 -19.33
C LEU A 270 4.35 -4.24 -18.32
N LYS A 271 3.15 -4.59 -18.77
CA LYS A 271 1.96 -4.72 -17.91
C LYS A 271 2.08 -5.88 -16.93
N ASP A 272 2.60 -7.03 -17.37
CA ASP A 272 2.89 -8.16 -16.50
C ASP A 272 3.89 -7.76 -15.41
N LEU A 273 4.98 -7.08 -15.79
CA LEU A 273 5.97 -6.58 -14.86
C LEU A 273 5.40 -5.56 -13.86
N GLN A 274 4.52 -4.66 -14.30
CA GLN A 274 3.78 -3.75 -13.42
C GLN A 274 2.93 -4.50 -12.39
N THR A 275 2.30 -5.60 -12.80
CA THR A 275 1.51 -6.47 -11.92
C THR A 275 2.43 -7.12 -10.87
N GLN A 276 3.60 -7.62 -11.28
CA GLN A 276 4.59 -8.18 -10.36
C GLN A 276 5.11 -7.13 -9.35
N ILE A 277 5.42 -5.90 -9.82
CA ILE A 277 5.84 -4.80 -8.93
C ILE A 277 4.74 -4.47 -7.92
N THR A 278 3.48 -4.45 -8.35
CA THR A 278 2.33 -4.18 -7.47
C THR A 278 2.18 -5.27 -6.42
N ALA A 279 2.30 -6.54 -6.81
CA ALA A 279 2.28 -7.66 -5.87
C ALA A 279 3.38 -7.54 -4.80
N ILE A 280 4.63 -7.25 -5.22
CA ILE A 280 5.74 -7.04 -4.28
C ILE A 280 5.51 -5.83 -3.37
N ARG A 281 4.94 -4.73 -3.87
CA ARG A 281 4.59 -3.57 -3.04
C ARG A 281 3.60 -3.94 -1.94
N SER A 282 2.60 -4.78 -2.25
CA SER A 282 1.68 -5.31 -1.25
C SER A 282 2.38 -6.21 -0.22
N GLU A 283 3.29 -7.08 -0.66
CA GLU A 283 4.09 -7.92 0.24
C GLU A 283 5.00 -7.08 1.16
N ILE A 284 5.60 -6.00 0.63
CA ILE A 284 6.38 -5.02 1.41
C ILE A 284 5.50 -4.38 2.49
N ALA A 285 4.31 -3.89 2.13
CA ALA A 285 3.39 -3.25 3.06
C ALA A 285 2.92 -4.21 4.16
N GLN A 286 2.64 -5.47 3.80
CA GLN A 286 2.30 -6.52 4.75
C GLN A 286 3.48 -6.81 5.70
N THR A 287 4.70 -6.95 5.16
CA THR A 287 5.91 -7.20 5.96
C THR A 287 6.23 -6.03 6.90
N GLN A 288 6.02 -4.79 6.46
CA GLN A 288 6.14 -3.61 7.32
C GLN A 288 5.11 -3.59 8.46
N SER A 289 3.89 -4.04 8.19
CA SER A 289 2.84 -4.19 9.20
C SER A 289 3.22 -5.25 10.23
N GLN A 290 3.81 -6.37 9.80
CA GLN A 290 4.35 -7.41 10.68
C GLN A 290 5.48 -6.87 11.57
N ILE A 291 6.45 -6.15 10.99
CA ILE A 291 7.52 -5.48 11.77
C ILE A 291 6.92 -4.54 12.81
N THR A 292 5.88 -3.79 12.46
CA THR A 292 5.20 -2.88 13.38
C THR A 292 4.53 -3.65 14.53
N ALA A 293 3.85 -4.75 14.22
CA ALA A 293 3.24 -5.62 15.23
C ALA A 293 4.28 -6.21 16.19
N ILE A 294 5.42 -6.72 15.68
CA ILE A 294 6.51 -7.26 16.50
C ILE A 294 7.12 -6.16 17.37
N LYS A 295 7.33 -4.95 16.84
CA LYS A 295 7.82 -3.80 17.62
C LYS A 295 6.86 -3.43 18.76
N LEU A 296 5.54 -3.44 18.50
CA LEU A 296 4.53 -3.20 19.55
C LEU A 296 4.53 -4.32 20.61
N GLN A 297 4.81 -5.57 20.22
CA GLN A 297 4.98 -6.66 21.18
C GLN A 297 6.25 -6.46 22.02
N LEU A 298 7.38 -6.09 21.41
CA LEU A 298 8.63 -5.78 22.11
C LEU A 298 8.47 -4.61 23.10
N GLN A 299 7.62 -3.62 22.80
CA GLN A 299 7.32 -2.54 23.76
C GLN A 299 6.69 -3.06 25.06
N LYS A 300 5.98 -4.20 25.03
CA LYS A 300 5.41 -4.82 26.24
C LYS A 300 6.47 -5.43 27.17
N TYR A 301 7.69 -5.61 26.70
CA TYR A 301 8.83 -6.10 27.48
C TYR A 301 9.51 -4.97 28.27
N ILE A 302 9.15 -3.71 28.03
CA ILE A 302 9.63 -2.56 28.82
C ILE A 302 8.56 -2.23 29.85
N VAL A 303 8.84 -2.54 31.12
CA VAL A 303 7.90 -2.29 32.21
C VAL A 303 8.13 -0.88 32.75
N ARG A 304 7.09 -0.04 32.69
CA ARG A 304 7.13 1.36 33.12
C ARG A 304 6.19 1.58 34.30
N SER A 305 6.51 2.56 35.15
CA SER A 305 5.62 2.97 36.23
C SER A 305 4.36 3.65 35.65
N PRO A 306 3.14 3.24 36.01
CA PRO A 306 1.91 3.92 35.59
C PRO A 306 1.64 5.22 36.36
N ILE A 307 2.25 5.39 37.54
CA ILE A 307 2.00 6.50 38.46
C ILE A 307 3.30 7.04 39.06
N ASP A 308 3.25 8.25 39.62
CA ASP A 308 4.30 8.76 40.49
C ASP A 308 4.17 8.11 41.88
N GLY A 309 5.26 7.59 42.44
CA GLY A 309 5.20 6.89 43.72
C GLY A 309 6.53 6.37 44.24
N THR A 310 6.46 5.54 45.28
CA THR A 310 7.61 4.83 45.85
C THR A 310 7.43 3.33 45.67
N ILE A 311 8.49 2.61 45.29
CA ILE A 311 8.47 1.15 45.18
C ILE A 311 8.33 0.54 46.58
N PHE A 312 7.17 -0.07 46.83
CA PHE A 312 6.82 -0.70 48.10
C PHE A 312 7.30 -2.15 48.18
N GLU A 313 7.19 -2.89 47.08
CA GLU A 313 7.63 -4.28 46.95
C GLU A 313 8.18 -4.50 45.55
N LEU A 314 9.31 -5.22 45.44
CA LEU A 314 9.95 -5.59 44.19
C LEU A 314 10.40 -7.06 44.26
N PRO A 315 9.51 -8.02 43.97
CA PRO A 315 9.85 -9.44 44.03
C PRO A 315 10.99 -9.85 43.10
N VAL A 316 11.23 -9.10 42.01
CA VAL A 316 12.26 -9.40 41.01
C VAL A 316 13.37 -8.35 41.05
N THR A 317 14.47 -8.69 41.72
CA THR A 317 15.59 -7.78 42.02
C THR A 317 16.86 -8.04 41.21
N LYS A 318 16.95 -9.19 40.53
CA LYS A 318 18.17 -9.63 39.84
C LYS A 318 17.96 -9.81 38.34
N PRO A 319 18.91 -9.35 37.50
CA PRO A 319 18.99 -9.75 36.10
C PRO A 319 19.06 -11.27 35.96
N GLY A 320 18.52 -11.81 34.86
CA GLY A 320 18.45 -13.24 34.57
C GLY A 320 17.27 -13.99 35.19
N ALA A 321 16.50 -13.36 36.09
CA ALA A 321 15.27 -13.95 36.61
C ALA A 321 14.24 -14.14 35.48
N VAL A 322 13.50 -15.25 35.50
CA VAL A 322 12.46 -15.54 34.50
C VAL A 322 11.11 -15.08 35.04
N ILE A 323 10.40 -14.28 34.24
CA ILE A 323 9.09 -13.73 34.58
C ILE A 323 8.02 -14.37 33.70
N GLN A 324 6.89 -14.73 34.30
CA GLN A 324 5.70 -15.21 33.59
C GLN A 324 4.70 -14.07 33.33
N PRO A 325 3.88 -14.13 32.27
CA PRO A 325 2.79 -13.18 32.08
C PRO A 325 1.85 -13.16 33.29
N GLY A 326 1.48 -11.97 33.76
CA GLY A 326 0.66 -11.76 34.96
C GLY A 326 1.42 -11.89 36.28
N GLN A 327 2.71 -12.23 36.27
CA GLN A 327 3.54 -12.22 37.48
C GLN A 327 3.76 -10.79 37.96
N ARG A 328 3.63 -10.58 39.27
CA ARG A 328 3.86 -9.27 39.89
C ARG A 328 5.31 -8.85 39.75
N ILE A 329 5.50 -7.65 39.21
CA ILE A 329 6.78 -7.01 39.00
C ILE A 329 7.10 -6.09 40.16
N ALA A 330 6.19 -5.17 40.46
CA ALA A 330 6.38 -4.18 41.51
C ALA A 330 5.03 -3.79 42.13
N GLN A 331 5.09 -3.28 43.35
CA GLN A 331 3.96 -2.65 44.02
C GLN A 331 4.34 -1.19 44.29
N ILE A 332 3.56 -0.24 43.76
CA ILE A 332 3.87 1.18 43.81
C ILE A 332 2.89 1.88 44.74
N ALA A 333 3.43 2.51 45.79
CA ALA A 333 2.65 3.32 46.72
C ALA A 333 2.58 4.77 46.19
N PRO A 334 1.38 5.33 45.93
CA PRO A 334 1.23 6.72 45.52
C PRO A 334 1.80 7.66 46.59
N GLN A 335 2.59 8.64 46.18
CA GLN A 335 3.25 9.59 47.10
C GLN A 335 2.25 10.47 47.87
N THR A 336 1.02 10.59 47.36
CA THR A 336 -0.04 11.46 47.91
C THR A 336 -1.01 10.74 48.86
N SER A 337 -0.85 9.43 49.10
CA SER A 337 -1.74 8.69 49.99
C SER A 337 -1.59 9.15 51.45
N ASP A 338 -2.72 9.26 52.17
CA ASP A 338 -2.68 9.40 53.64
C ASP A 338 -2.00 8.17 54.23
N LEU A 339 -1.34 8.28 55.39
CA LEU A 339 -0.82 7.09 56.08
C LEU A 339 -1.84 6.63 57.11
N VAL A 340 -2.18 5.34 57.10
CA VAL A 340 -3.02 4.70 58.13
C VAL A 340 -2.21 3.65 58.87
N LEU A 341 -2.43 3.55 60.17
CA LEU A 341 -1.91 2.46 60.96
C LEU A 341 -2.89 1.29 60.84
N LYS A 342 -2.47 0.21 60.19
CA LYS A 342 -3.20 -1.05 60.21
C LYS A 342 -2.75 -1.88 61.40
N ALA A 343 -3.64 -2.05 62.36
CA ALA A 343 -3.35 -2.72 63.62
C ALA A 343 -4.29 -3.89 63.86
N GLN A 344 -3.80 -4.92 64.54
CA GLN A 344 -4.56 -6.10 64.91
C GLN A 344 -4.87 -6.06 66.40
N MET A 345 -6.14 -6.17 66.76
CA MET A 345 -6.63 -6.20 68.14
C MET A 345 -7.17 -7.59 68.47
N PRO A 346 -6.78 -8.20 69.61
CA PRO A 346 -7.36 -9.46 70.07
C PRO A 346 -8.87 -9.37 70.28
N SER A 347 -9.61 -10.44 69.97
CA SER A 347 -11.08 -10.48 70.14
C SER A 347 -11.55 -10.21 71.58
N GLN A 348 -10.71 -10.46 72.58
CA GLN A 348 -11.01 -10.18 73.98
C GLN A 348 -11.16 -8.67 74.25
N ASP A 349 -10.40 -7.85 73.51
CA ASP A 349 -10.40 -6.40 73.63
C ASP A 349 -11.33 -5.73 72.60
N SER A 350 -11.89 -6.46 71.63
CA SER A 350 -12.69 -5.86 70.53
C SER A 350 -14.17 -5.67 70.84
N GLY A 351 -14.68 -6.20 71.96
CA GLY A 351 -16.13 -6.32 72.24
C GLY A 351 -16.95 -5.02 72.28
N PHE A 352 -16.32 -3.85 72.43
CA PHE A 352 -17.01 -2.53 72.39
C PHE A 352 -16.48 -1.59 71.32
N LEU A 353 -15.67 -2.10 70.41
CA LEU A 353 -14.98 -1.30 69.40
C LEU A 353 -15.96 -0.70 68.39
N LYS A 354 -15.82 0.60 68.10
CA LYS A 354 -16.65 1.33 67.13
C LYS A 354 -15.79 2.26 66.29
N VAL A 355 -16.20 2.42 65.02
CA VAL A 355 -15.62 3.43 64.14
C VAL A 355 -15.81 4.82 64.77
N GLY A 356 -14.76 5.63 64.74
CA GLY A 356 -14.70 6.97 65.33
C GLY A 356 -14.06 7.05 66.71
N MET A 357 -13.75 5.91 67.35
CA MET A 357 -13.11 5.91 68.66
C MET A 357 -11.71 6.56 68.62
N PRO A 358 -11.36 7.37 69.64
CA PRO A 358 -10.03 7.97 69.73
C PRO A 358 -8.97 6.93 70.07
N VAL A 359 -7.80 7.06 69.45
CA VAL A 359 -6.67 6.13 69.56
C VAL A 359 -5.41 6.89 69.92
N LYS A 360 -4.67 6.38 70.90
CA LYS A 360 -3.34 6.87 71.26
C LYS A 360 -2.31 5.96 70.60
N VAL A 361 -1.61 6.45 69.58
CA VAL A 361 -0.62 5.65 68.83
C VAL A 361 0.79 5.91 69.37
N LYS A 362 1.48 4.83 69.72
CA LYS A 362 2.87 4.80 70.20
C LYS A 362 3.73 4.04 69.19
N PHE A 363 4.70 4.70 68.59
CA PHE A 363 5.58 4.08 67.59
C PHE A 363 6.72 3.32 68.27
N ASP A 364 7.01 2.11 67.82
CA ASP A 364 8.05 1.27 68.42
C ASP A 364 9.45 1.90 68.27
N ALA A 365 9.68 2.62 67.16
CA ALA A 365 10.94 3.31 66.86
C ALA A 365 11.13 4.62 67.64
N TYR A 366 10.09 5.14 68.30
CA TYR A 366 10.12 6.45 68.97
C TYR A 366 9.54 6.34 70.39
N PRO A 367 10.38 6.33 71.45
CA PRO A 367 9.91 6.23 72.82
C PRO A 367 8.87 7.31 73.15
N PHE A 368 7.66 6.89 73.54
CA PHE A 368 6.53 7.80 73.77
C PHE A 368 6.76 8.83 74.89
N GLN A 369 7.70 8.56 75.80
CA GLN A 369 8.08 9.46 76.89
C GLN A 369 8.76 10.73 76.37
N GLU A 370 9.46 10.62 75.24
CA GLU A 370 10.23 11.72 74.64
C GLU A 370 9.51 12.31 73.42
N TYR A 371 8.92 11.46 72.57
CA TYR A 371 8.30 11.85 71.30
C TYR A 371 6.78 12.02 71.38
N GLY A 372 6.20 11.77 72.54
CA GLY A 372 4.77 11.86 72.79
C GLY A 372 3.97 10.73 72.15
N ILE A 373 2.65 10.87 72.23
CA ILE A 373 1.67 9.99 71.57
C ILE A 373 1.09 10.72 70.37
N VAL A 374 0.87 9.99 69.27
CA VAL A 374 0.18 10.54 68.11
C VAL A 374 -1.31 10.23 68.24
N PRO A 375 -2.17 11.25 68.38
CA PRO A 375 -3.61 11.04 68.39
C PRO A 375 -4.08 10.56 67.02
N GLY A 376 -5.00 9.61 67.01
CA GLY A 376 -5.63 9.07 65.83
C GLY A 376 -7.08 8.67 66.11
N LYS A 377 -7.79 8.24 65.06
CA LYS A 377 -9.16 7.76 65.15
C LYS A 377 -9.32 6.45 64.40
N VAL A 378 -10.08 5.53 64.96
CA VAL A 378 -10.48 4.30 64.26
C VAL A 378 -11.37 4.68 63.09
N THR A 379 -10.94 4.40 61.87
CA THR A 379 -11.72 4.69 60.65
C THR A 379 -12.38 3.44 60.07
N TRP A 380 -11.83 2.26 60.34
CA TRP A 380 -12.39 0.99 59.88
C TRP A 380 -12.06 -0.15 60.83
N ILE A 381 -12.95 -1.14 60.90
CA ILE A 381 -12.83 -2.35 61.71
C ILE A 381 -13.24 -3.52 60.79
N SER A 382 -12.47 -4.61 60.80
CA SER A 382 -12.79 -5.79 60.00
C SER A 382 -14.14 -6.39 60.43
N PRO A 383 -15.00 -6.78 59.48
CA PRO A 383 -16.27 -7.41 59.79
C PRO A 383 -16.10 -8.83 60.36
N ASP A 384 -14.95 -9.46 60.10
CA ASP A 384 -14.56 -10.78 60.55
C ASP A 384 -13.27 -10.76 61.38
N SER A 385 -13.10 -11.76 62.26
CA SER A 385 -11.86 -11.99 62.97
C SER A 385 -10.99 -13.02 62.23
N LYS A 386 -9.70 -12.72 62.07
CA LYS A 386 -8.71 -13.68 61.57
C LYS A 386 -8.12 -14.48 62.73
N ILE A 387 -8.12 -15.80 62.61
CA ILE A 387 -7.52 -16.70 63.60
C ILE A 387 -6.03 -16.80 63.28
N ASN A 388 -5.19 -16.30 64.19
CA ASN A 388 -3.75 -16.47 64.12
C ASN A 388 -3.33 -17.60 65.08
N GLU A 389 -2.61 -18.58 64.56
CA GLU A 389 -2.00 -19.63 65.38
C GLU A 389 -0.80 -19.04 66.13
N THR A 390 -0.88 -19.02 67.46
CA THR A 390 0.26 -18.62 68.32
C THR A 390 0.70 -19.81 69.18
N PRO A 391 1.96 -19.84 69.64
CA PRO A 391 2.44 -20.90 70.55
C PRO A 391 1.63 -21.06 71.85
N ALA A 392 0.81 -20.05 72.21
CA ALA A 392 -0.05 -20.03 73.38
C ALA A 392 -1.53 -20.39 73.08
N GLY A 393 -1.85 -20.79 71.84
CA GLY A 393 -3.20 -21.12 71.37
C GLY A 393 -3.69 -20.22 70.23
N ASN A 394 -4.91 -20.48 69.77
CA ASN A 394 -5.55 -19.73 68.69
C ASN A 394 -6.15 -18.44 69.24
N ILE A 395 -5.67 -17.28 68.76
CA ILE A 395 -6.20 -15.97 69.14
C ILE A 395 -6.88 -15.37 67.90
N GLY A 396 -8.18 -15.12 68.02
CA GLY A 396 -8.90 -14.32 67.02
C GLY A 396 -8.47 -12.86 67.12
N THR A 397 -8.19 -12.24 65.97
CA THR A 397 -7.80 -10.83 65.88
C THR A 397 -8.68 -10.09 64.88
N TYR A 398 -9.08 -8.88 65.24
CA TYR A 398 -9.76 -7.94 64.35
C TYR A 398 -8.75 -6.95 63.79
N GLU A 399 -8.87 -6.65 62.51
CA GLU A 399 -8.02 -5.68 61.83
C GLU A 399 -8.65 -4.29 61.90
N LEU A 400 -7.86 -3.30 62.29
CA LEU A 400 -8.26 -1.92 62.52
C LEU A 400 -7.46 -1.00 61.64
N GLU A 401 -8.14 -0.06 60.99
CA GLU A 401 -7.46 1.08 60.37
C GLU A 401 -7.59 2.30 61.27
N VAL A 402 -6.44 2.87 61.65
CA VAL A 402 -6.37 4.09 62.45
C VAL A 402 -5.75 5.19 61.61
N THR A 403 -6.52 6.25 61.35
CA THR A 403 -6.00 7.45 60.70
C THR A 403 -5.31 8.33 61.74
N LEU A 404 -4.07 8.73 61.46
CA LEU A 404 -3.27 9.59 62.33
C LEU A 404 -3.62 11.07 62.08
N GLU A 405 -3.79 11.86 63.14
CA GLU A 405 -4.05 13.31 63.00
C GLU A 405 -2.80 14.08 62.55
N LYS A 406 -1.62 13.53 62.83
CA LYS A 406 -0.32 14.08 62.44
C LYS A 406 0.53 13.01 61.79
N ARG A 407 1.26 13.37 60.72
CA ARG A 407 2.19 12.48 60.00
C ARG A 407 3.64 12.58 60.50
N TYR A 408 3.84 13.15 61.69
CA TYR A 408 5.16 13.30 62.30
C TYR A 408 5.05 13.08 63.81
N VAL A 409 6.15 12.61 64.40
CA VAL A 409 6.39 12.67 65.84
C VAL A 409 7.26 13.88 66.15
N GLN A 410 7.11 14.45 67.35
CA GLN A 410 7.81 15.67 67.73
C GLN A 410 8.47 15.47 69.10
N SER A 411 9.79 15.64 69.15
CA SER A 411 10.56 15.78 70.39
C SER A 411 11.20 17.18 70.38
N GLY A 412 10.77 18.04 71.32
CA GLY A 412 11.15 19.45 71.35
C GLY A 412 10.84 20.19 70.03
N ASN A 413 11.89 20.69 69.36
CA ASN A 413 11.79 21.44 68.10
C ASN A 413 12.05 20.59 66.83
N LYS A 414 12.27 19.27 66.97
CA LYS A 414 12.57 18.38 65.84
C LYS A 414 11.35 17.56 65.47
N GLN A 415 10.87 17.76 64.24
CA GLN A 415 9.79 16.95 63.66
C GLN A 415 10.40 15.82 62.83
N VAL A 416 9.96 14.59 63.10
CA VAL A 416 10.36 13.41 62.31
C VAL A 416 9.13 12.86 61.62
N PHE A 417 9.14 12.91 60.29
CA PHE A 417 8.04 12.39 59.48
C PHE A 417 7.98 10.86 59.54
N LEU A 418 6.77 10.35 59.70
CA LEU A 418 6.48 8.93 59.71
C LEU A 418 6.55 8.36 58.28
N THR A 419 7.09 7.16 58.15
CA THR A 419 7.22 6.45 56.87
C THR A 419 6.44 5.15 56.90
N ALA A 420 5.95 4.70 55.74
CA ALA A 420 5.33 3.38 55.62
C ALA A 420 6.30 2.28 56.08
N GLY A 421 5.77 1.22 56.69
CA GLY A 421 6.53 0.08 57.23
C GLY A 421 6.88 0.18 58.72
N GLN A 422 6.80 1.35 59.35
CA GLN A 422 7.05 1.50 60.80
C GLN A 422 5.99 0.79 61.63
N THR A 423 6.39 0.12 62.71
CA THR A 423 5.46 -0.55 63.65
C THR A 423 5.05 0.36 64.80
N ALA A 424 3.83 0.18 65.28
CA ALA A 424 3.27 0.95 66.38
C ALA A 424 2.23 0.14 67.18
N ASN A 425 2.08 0.51 68.44
CA ASN A 425 0.99 0.06 69.31
C ASN A 425 -0.08 1.16 69.37
N ALA A 426 -1.30 0.80 69.01
CA ALA A 426 -2.48 1.65 69.02
C ALA A 426 -3.33 1.31 70.24
N GLU A 427 -3.39 2.21 71.21
CA GLU A 427 -4.27 2.10 72.38
C GLU A 427 -5.60 2.76 72.04
N VAL A 428 -6.61 1.95 71.69
CA VAL A 428 -7.95 2.45 71.38
C VAL A 428 -8.68 2.67 72.69
N ILE A 429 -9.28 3.85 72.88
CA ILE A 429 -10.06 4.15 74.08
C ILE A 429 -11.46 3.54 73.92
N ILE A 430 -11.68 2.39 74.55
CA ILE A 430 -12.88 1.58 74.38
C ILE A 430 -13.99 2.06 75.34
N ARG A 431 -13.62 2.42 76.57
CA ARG A 431 -14.54 2.92 77.60
C ARG A 431 -13.86 3.97 78.47
N GLN A 432 -14.66 4.85 79.07
CA GLN A 432 -14.21 5.75 80.13
C GLN A 432 -14.95 5.39 81.40
N ARG A 433 -14.26 4.83 82.39
CA ARG A 433 -14.85 4.47 83.68
C ARG A 433 -14.54 5.54 84.72
N ARG A 434 -15.46 5.76 85.65
CA ARG A 434 -15.18 6.65 86.79
C ARG A 434 -14.28 5.93 87.78
N VAL A 435 -13.41 6.66 88.46
CA VAL A 435 -12.52 6.07 89.48
C VAL A 435 -13.33 5.33 90.57
N ILE A 436 -14.51 5.85 90.91
CA ILE A 436 -15.41 5.22 91.88
C ILE A 436 -15.90 3.82 91.45
N ASP A 437 -16.01 3.54 90.15
CA ASP A 437 -16.45 2.22 89.66
C ASP A 437 -15.40 1.14 89.94
N PHE A 438 -14.11 1.46 89.84
CA PHE A 438 -13.02 0.53 90.19
C PHE A 438 -13.00 0.17 91.68
N VAL A 439 -13.39 1.11 92.54
CA VAL A 439 -13.47 0.91 93.99
C VAL A 439 -14.72 0.14 94.40
N LEU A 440 -15.84 0.32 93.68
CA LEU A 440 -17.13 -0.33 93.96
C LEU A 440 -17.32 -1.69 93.25
N ASP A 441 -16.59 -1.98 92.17
CA ASP A 441 -16.71 -3.22 91.40
C ASP A 441 -16.50 -4.51 92.22
N PRO A 442 -15.55 -4.61 93.18
CA PRO A 442 -15.42 -5.79 94.05
C PRO A 442 -16.71 -6.05 94.86
N PHE A 443 -17.36 -4.98 95.33
CA PHE A 443 -18.59 -5.05 96.12
C PHE A 443 -19.81 -5.36 95.25
N LYS A 444 -19.89 -4.84 94.02
CA LYS A 444 -20.95 -5.17 93.06
C LYS A 444 -20.87 -6.64 92.58
N LYS A 445 -19.67 -7.21 92.44
CA LYS A 445 -19.50 -8.63 92.12
C LYS A 445 -19.96 -9.55 93.25
N LEU A 446 -19.73 -9.16 94.51
CA LEU A 446 -20.21 -9.88 95.70
C LEU A 446 -21.75 -9.87 95.83
N GLN A 447 -22.42 -8.79 95.42
CA GLN A 447 -23.89 -8.68 95.51
C GLN A 447 -24.64 -9.42 94.39
N LYS A 448 -24.00 -9.66 93.23
CA LYS A 448 -24.59 -10.43 92.11
C LYS A 448 -24.37 -11.94 92.20
N GLY A 449 -23.49 -12.43 93.08
CA GLY A 449 -23.28 -13.86 93.33
C GLY A 449 -24.18 -14.45 94.44
N GLY A 450 -25.13 -13.67 94.99
CA GLY A 450 -25.96 -14.06 96.13
C GLY A 450 -27.43 -14.40 95.81
N LEU A 451 -27.80 -14.56 94.54
CA LEU A 451 -29.14 -14.95 94.08
C LEU A 451 -29.00 -16.01 92.97
N ASP A 452 -28.45 -17.15 93.34
CA ASP A 452 -28.70 -18.46 92.73
C ASP A 452 -28.55 -19.48 93.88
N MET A 453 -29.66 -19.69 94.59
CA MET A 453 -29.93 -20.78 95.52
C MET A 453 -31.33 -21.30 95.21
#